data_AF-A0A8H3UQV4-F1
#
_entry.id   AF-A0A8H3UQV4-F1
#
_cell.length_a   1.000
_cell.length_b   1.000
_cell.length_c   1.000
_cell.angle_alpha   90.00
_cell.angle_beta   90.00
_cell.angle_gamma   90.00
#
_symmetry.space_group_name_H-M   'P 1'
#
loop_
_entity.id
_entity.type
_entity.pdbx_description
1 polymer ?
#
loop_
_entity_poly.entity_id
_entity_poly.type
_entity_poly.pdbx_seq_one_letter_code
_entity_poly.pdbx_strand_id
1 'polypeptide(L)'
;MECRKKTLAIVCCHAIYERSEPTDENNWRLQSFQRSSGLKPGEHLTFLRHIETAVGLLEAKSVDSVTFSGGRTNIDVAELSEAQSYLNALQYTRKDAIAGILLEERATDSYQNLLFSILLFRHTYGYYPHEIVIITHAFKKDRFLDLHAKAIRWPLNRIRVFGIDPPFSRKQNFHI
;
A
#
# COMPACT_ATOMS: atom_id res chain seq x y z
N MET A 1 0.48 11.65 -32.05
CA MET A 1 -0.18 11.77 -30.72
C MET A 1 0.67 11.02 -29.72
N GLU A 2 1.28 11.73 -28.79
CA GLU A 2 2.10 11.10 -27.74
C GLU A 2 1.17 10.48 -26.70
N CYS A 3 1.28 9.18 -26.47
CA CYS A 3 0.45 8.49 -25.49
C CYS A 3 0.83 9.01 -24.10
N ARG A 4 -0.11 9.62 -23.37
CA ARG A 4 0.14 10.14 -22.03
C ARG A 4 0.69 9.02 -21.15
N LYS A 5 1.92 9.18 -20.67
CA LYS A 5 2.55 8.28 -19.70
C LYS A 5 1.68 8.25 -18.44
N LYS A 6 1.33 7.04 -18.00
CA LYS A 6 0.46 6.82 -16.84
C LYS A 6 1.25 6.29 -15.66
N THR A 7 0.94 6.79 -14.47
CA THR A 7 1.62 6.39 -13.23
C THR A 7 0.67 5.62 -12.33
N LEU A 8 1.11 4.46 -11.87
CA LEU A 8 0.41 3.61 -10.91
C LEU A 8 1.02 3.77 -9.52
N ALA A 9 0.21 4.11 -8.52
CA ALA A 9 0.58 3.95 -7.11
C ALA A 9 0.07 2.61 -6.58
N ILE A 10 0.88 1.91 -5.79
CA ILE A 10 0.53 0.64 -5.15
C ILE A 10 0.69 0.82 -3.64
N VAL A 11 -0.39 0.67 -2.88
CA VAL A 11 -0.33 0.55 -1.42
C VAL A 11 -0.23 -0.94 -1.09
N CYS A 12 0.88 -1.34 -0.48
CA CYS A 12 1.06 -2.72 -0.03
C CYS A 12 0.39 -2.90 1.33
N CYS A 13 -0.76 -3.58 1.36
CA CYS A 13 -1.49 -3.84 2.57
C CYS A 13 -0.77 -4.91 3.42
N HIS A 14 -0.93 -4.81 4.74
CA HIS A 14 -0.32 -5.72 5.72
C HIS A 14 -1.17 -5.93 6.98
N ALA A 15 -2.45 -5.56 6.95
CA ALA A 15 -3.38 -5.68 8.06
C ALA A 15 -4.82 -5.65 7.55
N ILE A 16 -5.77 -6.05 8.38
CA ILE A 16 -7.20 -6.00 8.07
C ILE A 16 -7.86 -4.97 8.98
N TYR A 17 -8.45 -3.93 8.41
CA TYR A 17 -9.38 -3.06 9.11
C TYR A 17 -10.77 -3.70 9.16
N GLU A 18 -11.39 -3.75 10.34
CA GLU A 18 -12.67 -4.42 10.55
C GLU A 18 -13.87 -3.49 10.42
N ARG A 19 -13.93 -2.43 11.24
CA ARG A 19 -15.12 -1.55 11.37
C ARG A 19 -14.80 -0.31 12.21
N SER A 20 -15.74 0.64 12.25
CA SER A 20 -15.73 1.80 13.18
C SER A 20 -14.53 2.73 13.01
N GLU A 21 -14.04 3.39 14.06
CA GLU A 21 -13.03 4.44 13.96
C GLU A 21 -11.65 3.86 13.56
N PRO A 22 -11.12 4.13 12.35
CA PRO A 22 -9.86 3.54 11.89
C PRO A 22 -8.64 4.03 12.68
N THR A 23 -8.73 5.16 13.38
CA THR A 23 -7.63 5.63 14.25
C THR A 23 -7.53 4.86 15.58
N ASP A 24 -8.54 4.07 15.94
CA ASP A 24 -8.50 3.16 17.08
C ASP A 24 -7.88 1.81 16.67
N GLU A 25 -6.82 1.40 17.38
CA GLU A 25 -6.08 0.17 17.11
C GLU A 25 -6.97 -1.09 17.17
N ASN A 26 -7.98 -1.08 18.05
CA ASN A 26 -8.84 -2.25 18.28
C ASN A 26 -9.73 -2.58 17.08
N ASN A 27 -9.85 -1.66 16.12
CA ASN A 27 -10.58 -1.85 14.89
C ASN A 27 -9.73 -2.46 13.77
N TRP A 28 -8.49 -2.87 14.08
CA TRP A 28 -7.56 -3.50 13.15
C TRP A 28 -7.08 -4.85 13.67
N ARG A 29 -7.11 -5.86 12.79
CA ARG A 29 -6.38 -7.11 13.02
C ARG A 29 -4.92 -6.93 12.68
N LEU A 30 -4.15 -6.69 13.72
CA LEU A 30 -2.71 -6.50 13.68
C LEU A 30 -1.99 -7.77 14.19
N GLN A 31 -0.88 -8.11 13.55
CA GLN A 31 0.08 -9.07 14.09
C GLN A 31 0.69 -8.52 15.40
N SER A 32 1.19 -9.40 16.27
CA SER A 32 1.75 -9.01 17.57
C SER A 32 2.82 -7.92 17.47
N PHE A 33 3.69 -7.98 16.46
CA PHE A 33 4.73 -6.98 16.22
C PHE A 33 4.18 -5.65 15.67
N GLN A 34 2.97 -5.63 15.11
CA GLN A 34 2.32 -4.43 14.57
C GLN A 34 1.53 -3.66 15.63
N ARG A 35 1.18 -4.31 16.75
CA ARG A 35 0.44 -3.68 17.84
C ARG A 35 1.29 -2.66 18.58
N SER A 36 0.61 -1.75 19.27
CA SER A 36 1.26 -0.86 20.22
C SER A 36 1.97 -1.66 21.31
N SER A 37 3.14 -1.18 21.71
CA SER A 37 3.94 -1.78 22.78
C SER A 37 4.83 -0.72 23.41
N GLY A 38 4.59 -0.43 24.69
CA GLY A 38 5.28 0.64 25.41
C GLY A 38 5.10 1.98 24.69
N LEU A 39 6.20 2.55 24.18
CA LEU A 39 6.22 3.82 23.45
C LEU A 39 5.96 3.68 21.93
N LYS A 40 5.90 2.44 21.40
CA LYS A 40 5.59 2.21 19.98
C LYS A 40 4.07 2.32 19.78
N PRO A 41 3.57 3.27 18.95
CA PRO A 41 2.18 3.28 18.53
C PRO A 41 1.91 2.11 17.56
N GLY A 42 0.65 1.65 17.51
CA GLY A 42 0.23 0.62 16.57
C GLY A 42 0.47 1.03 15.11
N GLU A 43 0.77 0.03 14.26
CA GLU A 43 1.01 0.25 12.84
C GLU A 43 -0.24 0.62 12.05
N HIS A 44 -1.45 0.50 12.64
CA HIS A 44 -2.70 0.98 12.03
C HIS A 44 -2.63 2.45 11.63
N LEU A 45 -1.99 3.30 12.44
CA LEU A 45 -1.76 4.71 12.08
C LEU A 45 -0.80 4.86 10.89
N THR A 46 0.14 3.93 10.73
CA THR A 46 1.05 3.91 9.58
C THR A 46 0.31 3.47 8.32
N PHE A 47 -0.57 2.47 8.42
CA PHE A 47 -1.43 2.03 7.31
C PHE A 47 -2.41 3.12 6.86
N LEU A 48 -3.01 3.86 7.79
CA LEU A 48 -3.79 5.04 7.45
C LEU A 48 -2.97 6.08 6.71
N ARG A 49 -1.73 6.35 7.16
CA ARG A 49 -0.84 7.27 6.43
C ARG A 49 -0.48 6.75 5.03
N HIS A 50 -0.37 5.44 4.82
CA HIS A 50 -0.17 4.87 3.48
C HIS A 50 -1.39 5.15 2.58
N ILE A 51 -2.60 4.92 3.09
CA ILE A 51 -3.87 5.20 2.40
C ILE A 51 -3.96 6.69 2.03
N GLU A 52 -3.82 7.58 3.02
CA GLU A 52 -3.93 9.03 2.81
C GLU A 52 -2.87 9.57 1.86
N THR A 53 -1.64 9.04 1.91
CA THR A 53 -0.58 9.43 0.96
C THR A 53 -0.95 9.03 -0.47
N ALA A 54 -1.51 7.84 -0.67
CA ALA A 54 -1.91 7.36 -1.98
C ALA A 54 -3.07 8.19 -2.56
N VAL A 55 -4.07 8.48 -1.73
CA VAL A 55 -5.23 9.30 -2.10
C VAL A 55 -4.80 10.73 -2.42
N GLY A 56 -3.95 11.34 -1.59
CA GLY A 56 -3.43 12.68 -1.85
C GLY A 56 -2.65 12.78 -3.17
N LEU A 57 -1.87 11.75 -3.53
CA LEU A 57 -1.20 11.69 -4.83
C LEU A 57 -2.18 11.61 -6.01
N LEU A 58 -3.30 10.89 -5.83
CA LEU A 58 -4.34 10.73 -6.84
C LEU A 58 -5.13 12.03 -7.02
N GLU A 59 -5.53 12.68 -5.94
CA GLU A 59 -6.23 13.98 -5.94
C GLU A 59 -5.36 15.09 -6.56
N ALA A 60 -4.07 15.10 -6.24
CA ALA A 60 -3.09 16.01 -6.84
C ALA A 60 -2.75 15.67 -8.31
N LYS A 61 -3.36 14.62 -8.89
CA LYS A 61 -3.09 14.12 -10.24
C LYS A 61 -1.61 13.79 -10.48
N SER A 62 -0.88 13.48 -9.42
CA SER A 62 0.52 13.04 -9.46
C SER A 62 0.63 11.57 -9.86
N VAL A 63 -0.45 10.81 -9.69
CA VAL A 63 -0.64 9.46 -10.22
C VAL A 63 -2.00 9.36 -10.92
N ASP A 64 -2.15 8.40 -11.83
CA ASP A 64 -3.38 8.21 -12.60
C ASP A 64 -4.30 7.14 -12.00
N SER A 65 -3.75 6.24 -11.18
CA SER A 65 -4.51 5.25 -10.43
C SER A 65 -3.78 4.84 -9.16
N VAL A 66 -4.54 4.39 -8.16
CA VAL A 66 -4.06 3.76 -6.94
C VAL A 66 -4.55 2.32 -6.92
N THR A 67 -3.70 1.38 -6.52
CA THR A 67 -4.10 0.01 -6.23
C THR A 67 -3.82 -0.29 -4.76
N PHE A 68 -4.85 -0.68 -4.01
CA PHE A 68 -4.67 -1.35 -2.73
C PHE A 68 -4.45 -2.82 -3.01
N SER A 69 -3.33 -3.37 -2.58
CA SER A 69 -2.92 -4.74 -2.90
C SER A 69 -2.67 -5.52 -1.63
N GLY A 70 -3.32 -6.69 -1.54
CA GLY A 70 -3.28 -7.56 -0.37
C GLY A 70 -4.49 -8.47 -0.33
N GLY A 71 -4.23 -9.76 -0.27
CA GLY A 71 -5.25 -10.80 -0.33
C GLY A 71 -5.82 -11.20 1.03
N ARG A 72 -6.47 -12.37 1.05
CA ARG A 72 -7.04 -12.99 2.24
C ARG A 72 -5.97 -13.79 2.97
N THR A 73 -5.25 -13.14 3.87
CA THR A 73 -4.10 -13.72 4.60
C THR A 73 -4.46 -14.18 6.02
N ASN A 74 -5.61 -13.74 6.55
CA ASN A 74 -6.07 -14.08 7.89
C ASN A 74 -7.23 -15.08 7.82
N ILE A 75 -7.02 -16.29 8.35
CA ILE A 75 -8.03 -17.36 8.35
C ILE A 75 -9.28 -17.01 9.17
N ASP A 76 -9.12 -16.17 10.19
CA ASP A 76 -10.21 -15.73 11.06
C ASP A 76 -11.11 -14.66 10.39
N VAL A 77 -10.74 -14.17 9.19
CA VAL A 77 -11.57 -13.30 8.32
C VAL A 77 -11.45 -13.72 6.86
N ALA A 78 -11.79 -14.97 6.56
CA ALA A 78 -11.63 -15.53 5.21
C ALA A 78 -12.35 -14.72 4.11
N GLU A 79 -13.42 -13.98 4.44
CA GLU A 79 -14.19 -13.23 3.44
C GLU A 79 -13.56 -11.89 3.05
N LEU A 80 -12.72 -11.29 3.91
CA LEU A 80 -12.20 -9.94 3.75
C LEU A 80 -10.72 -9.95 3.36
N SER A 81 -10.42 -9.42 2.16
CA SER A 81 -9.04 -9.17 1.76
C SER A 81 -8.48 -7.93 2.47
N GLU A 82 -7.16 -7.89 2.64
CA GLU A 82 -6.50 -6.69 3.17
C GLU A 82 -6.79 -5.46 2.28
N ALA A 83 -6.78 -5.62 0.95
CA ALA A 83 -7.08 -4.55 0.00
C ALA A 83 -8.50 -3.97 0.17
N GLN A 84 -9.53 -4.84 0.25
CA GLN A 84 -10.90 -4.40 0.50
C GLN A 84 -11.02 -3.73 1.87
N SER A 85 -10.32 -4.24 2.89
CA SER A 85 -10.33 -3.62 4.22
C SER A 85 -9.74 -2.20 4.22
N TYR A 86 -8.72 -1.93 3.41
CA TYR A 86 -8.15 -0.58 3.27
C TYR A 86 -9.12 0.37 2.57
N LEU A 87 -9.86 -0.12 1.57
CA LEU A 87 -10.95 0.67 0.97
C LEU A 87 -12.04 0.98 2.00
N ASN A 88 -12.41 0.02 2.86
CA ASN A 88 -13.38 0.25 3.92
C ASN A 88 -12.89 1.30 4.93
N ALA A 89 -11.59 1.29 5.28
CA ALA A 89 -10.98 2.29 6.16
C ALA A 89 -11.03 3.68 5.53
N LEU A 90 -10.68 3.79 4.24
CA LEU A 90 -10.79 5.04 3.48
C LEU A 90 -12.24 5.54 3.44
N GLN A 91 -13.21 4.67 3.14
CA GLN A 91 -14.62 5.04 3.05
C GLN A 91 -15.21 5.49 4.38
N TYR A 92 -14.61 5.06 5.50
CA TYR A 92 -14.99 5.55 6.81
C TYR A 92 -14.56 7.00 7.02
N THR A 93 -13.31 7.34 6.68
CA THR A 93 -12.77 8.71 6.83
C THR A 93 -13.26 9.67 5.74
N ARG A 94 -13.57 9.14 4.55
CA ARG A 94 -13.92 9.88 3.33
C ARG A 94 -15.14 9.25 2.67
N LYS A 95 -16.29 9.94 2.75
CA LYS A 95 -17.55 9.47 2.16
C LYS A 95 -17.66 9.75 0.66
N ASP A 96 -16.77 10.59 0.12
CA ASP A 96 -16.73 10.90 -1.29
C ASP A 96 -16.15 9.75 -2.13
N ALA A 97 -16.75 9.52 -3.29
CA ALA A 97 -16.26 8.50 -4.22
C ALA A 97 -14.94 8.96 -4.84
N ILE A 98 -13.85 8.29 -4.49
CA ILE A 98 -12.53 8.54 -5.09
C ILE A 98 -12.36 7.61 -6.30
N ALA A 99 -12.57 8.18 -7.50
CA ALA A 99 -12.34 7.46 -8.74
C ALA A 99 -10.84 7.15 -8.95
N GLY A 100 -10.53 6.01 -9.55
CA GLY A 100 -9.14 5.61 -9.83
C GLY A 100 -8.49 4.72 -8.77
N ILE A 101 -9.25 4.26 -7.78
CA ILE A 101 -8.83 3.20 -6.85
C ILE A 101 -9.22 1.83 -7.43
N LEU A 102 -8.25 0.93 -7.49
CA LEU A 102 -8.41 -0.48 -7.86
C LEU A 102 -8.07 -1.38 -6.66
N LEU A 103 -8.66 -2.58 -6.62
CA LEU A 103 -8.40 -3.56 -5.58
C LEU A 103 -7.72 -4.79 -6.17
N GLU A 104 -6.55 -5.11 -5.65
CA GLU A 104 -5.85 -6.37 -5.92
C GLU A 104 -5.96 -7.25 -4.67
N GLU A 105 -6.84 -8.24 -4.70
CA GLU A 105 -7.26 -9.02 -3.53
C GLU A 105 -6.64 -10.43 -3.45
N ARG A 106 -5.56 -10.68 -4.19
CA ARG A 106 -4.93 -12.01 -4.30
C ARG A 106 -3.47 -12.03 -3.84
N ALA A 107 -2.78 -10.89 -3.73
CA ALA A 107 -1.39 -10.89 -3.28
C ALA A 107 -1.24 -11.38 -1.84
N THR A 108 -0.45 -12.42 -1.64
CA THR A 108 -0.12 -12.95 -0.30
C THR A 108 1.25 -12.49 0.21
N ASP A 109 2.04 -11.84 -0.63
CA ASP A 109 3.39 -11.36 -0.29
C ASP A 109 3.75 -10.07 -1.05
N SER A 110 4.89 -9.46 -0.70
CA SER A 110 5.33 -8.21 -1.32
C SER A 110 5.76 -8.31 -2.80
N TYR A 111 6.14 -9.50 -3.28
CA TYR A 111 6.45 -9.69 -4.70
C TYR A 111 5.15 -9.68 -5.51
N GLN A 112 4.13 -10.39 -5.02
CA GLN A 112 2.81 -10.43 -5.61
C GLN A 112 2.13 -9.05 -5.56
N ASN A 113 2.33 -8.28 -4.48
CA ASN A 113 1.85 -6.91 -4.40
C ASN A 113 2.27 -6.08 -5.62
N LEU A 114 3.53 -6.21 -6.06
CA LEU A 114 4.04 -5.55 -7.25
C LEU A 114 3.45 -6.16 -8.53
N LEU A 115 3.64 -7.47 -8.72
CA LEU A 115 3.31 -8.12 -9.98
C LEU A 115 1.81 -8.09 -10.27
N PHE A 116 0.97 -8.43 -9.29
CA PHE A 116 -0.48 -8.52 -9.50
C PHE A 116 -1.10 -7.13 -9.69
N SER A 117 -0.59 -6.10 -9.01
CA SER A 117 -1.03 -4.72 -9.26
C SER A 117 -0.71 -4.24 -10.68
N ILE A 118 0.47 -4.59 -11.23
CA ILE A 118 0.81 -4.30 -12.62
C ILE A 118 -0.14 -5.01 -13.59
N LEU A 119 -0.44 -6.29 -13.32
CA LEU A 119 -1.36 -7.08 -14.14
C LEU A 119 -2.79 -6.53 -14.07
N LEU A 120 -3.26 -6.16 -12.89
CA LEU A 120 -4.56 -5.53 -12.69
C LEU A 120 -4.65 -4.21 -13.45
N PHE A 121 -3.62 -3.36 -13.38
CA PHE A 121 -3.55 -2.13 -14.16
C PHE A 121 -3.63 -2.42 -15.67
N ARG A 122 -2.87 -3.40 -16.17
CA ARG A 122 -2.88 -3.79 -17.58
C ARG A 122 -4.23 -4.31 -18.04
N HIS A 123 -4.91 -5.07 -17.19
CA HIS A 123 -6.25 -5.58 -17.43
C HIS A 123 -7.27 -4.44 -17.51
N THR A 124 -7.21 -3.50 -16.56
CA THR A 124 -8.15 -2.36 -16.47
C THR A 124 -7.97 -1.34 -17.59
N TYR A 125 -6.73 -0.97 -17.93
CA TYR A 125 -6.46 0.15 -18.83
C TYR A 125 -6.00 -0.24 -20.24
N GLY A 126 -5.68 -1.52 -20.48
CA GLY A 126 -5.25 -1.96 -21.81
C GLY A 126 -3.76 -1.77 -22.12
N TYR A 127 -2.97 -1.18 -21.21
CA TYR A 127 -1.53 -0.97 -21.34
C TYR A 127 -0.84 -1.04 -19.97
N TYR A 128 0.48 -1.20 -19.94
CA TYR A 128 1.26 -1.21 -18.70
C TYR A 128 1.51 0.22 -18.19
N PRO A 129 1.64 0.42 -16.86
CA PRO A 129 1.99 1.74 -16.33
C PRO A 129 3.39 2.14 -16.82
N HIS A 130 3.59 3.43 -17.08
CA HIS A 130 4.90 3.96 -17.41
C HIS A 130 5.79 4.07 -16.17
N GLU A 131 5.21 4.51 -15.05
CA GLU A 131 5.88 4.64 -13.76
C GLU A 131 5.10 3.92 -12.66
N ILE A 132 5.84 3.42 -11.66
CA ILE A 132 5.28 2.80 -10.46
C ILE A 132 5.75 3.54 -9.21
N VAL A 133 4.83 3.80 -8.29
CA VAL A 133 5.10 4.31 -6.95
C VAL A 133 4.63 3.27 -5.93
N ILE A 134 5.56 2.67 -5.20
CA ILE A 134 5.24 1.75 -4.11
C ILE A 134 5.12 2.53 -2.81
N ILE A 135 4.00 2.39 -2.12
CA ILE A 135 3.75 2.98 -0.80
C ILE A 135 3.73 1.82 0.20
N THR A 136 4.73 1.79 1.07
CA THR A 136 4.94 0.70 2.03
C THR A 136 5.88 1.16 3.14
N HIS A 137 6.25 0.26 4.05
CA HIS A 137 7.28 0.52 5.06
C HIS A 137 8.66 0.77 4.43
N ALA A 138 9.43 1.73 4.95
CA ALA A 138 10.70 2.14 4.33
C ALA A 138 11.75 1.02 4.35
N PHE A 139 11.74 0.16 5.36
CA PHE A 139 12.64 -1.00 5.42
C PHE A 139 12.42 -2.02 4.27
N LYS A 140 11.29 -1.95 3.56
CA LYS A 140 11.01 -2.83 2.39
C LYS A 140 11.56 -2.27 1.08
N LYS A 141 12.10 -1.06 1.07
CA LYS A 141 12.58 -0.36 -0.14
C LYS A 141 13.54 -1.22 -0.96
N ASP A 142 14.62 -1.70 -0.35
CA ASP A 142 15.65 -2.45 -1.05
C ASP A 142 15.09 -3.76 -1.60
N ARG A 143 14.19 -4.42 -0.85
CA ARG A 143 13.51 -5.62 -1.33
C ARG A 143 12.69 -5.37 -2.60
N PHE A 144 11.99 -4.24 -2.70
CA PHE A 144 11.24 -3.90 -3.93
C PHE A 144 12.16 -3.57 -5.10
N LEU A 145 13.21 -2.78 -4.88
CA LEU A 145 14.07 -2.27 -5.95
C LEU A 145 15.11 -3.32 -6.39
N ASP A 146 15.73 -4.00 -5.44
CA ASP A 146 16.85 -4.91 -5.70
C ASP A 146 16.45 -6.34 -5.98
N LEU A 147 15.27 -6.78 -5.52
CA LEU A 147 14.78 -8.13 -5.74
C LEU A 147 13.56 -8.14 -6.67
N HIS A 148 12.44 -7.54 -6.25
CA HIS A 148 11.15 -7.70 -6.96
C HIS A 148 11.16 -7.06 -8.34
N ALA A 149 11.56 -5.79 -8.45
CA ALA A 149 11.63 -5.09 -9.73
C ALA A 149 12.60 -5.78 -10.71
N LYS A 150 13.76 -6.24 -10.22
CA LYS A 150 14.74 -6.98 -11.05
C LYS A 150 14.19 -8.33 -11.51
N ALA A 151 13.51 -9.07 -10.63
CA ALA A 151 12.93 -10.37 -10.95
C ALA A 151 11.90 -10.28 -12.09
N ILE A 152 11.06 -9.25 -12.10
CA ILE A 152 10.10 -9.01 -13.19
C ILE A 152 10.68 -8.16 -14.34
N ARG A 153 11.97 -7.83 -14.29
CA ARG A 153 12.67 -6.97 -15.26
C ARG A 153 12.03 -5.59 -15.46
N TRP A 154 11.45 -5.02 -14.40
CA TRP A 154 10.93 -3.65 -14.44
C TRP A 154 12.09 -2.64 -14.44
N PRO A 155 12.10 -1.63 -15.32
CA PRO A 155 13.17 -0.66 -15.35
C PRO A 155 13.24 0.17 -14.06
N LEU A 156 14.41 0.20 -13.43
CA LEU A 156 14.61 0.84 -12.12
C LEU A 156 14.41 2.35 -12.14
N ASN A 157 14.57 2.99 -13.29
CA ASN A 157 14.26 4.40 -13.49
C ASN A 157 12.74 4.69 -13.64
N ARG A 158 11.90 3.66 -13.59
CA ARG A 158 10.43 3.73 -13.71
C ARG A 158 9.71 3.14 -12.50
N ILE A 159 10.40 2.98 -11.38
CA ILE A 159 9.84 2.55 -10.11
C ILE A 159 10.50 3.30 -8.97
N ARG A 160 9.70 3.78 -8.02
CA ARG A 160 10.17 4.40 -6.77
C ARG A 160 9.40 3.86 -5.59
N VAL A 161 10.03 3.87 -4.41
CA VAL A 161 9.40 3.47 -3.15
C VAL A 161 9.26 4.69 -2.27
N PHE A 162 8.03 5.01 -1.89
CA PHE A 162 7.70 5.95 -0.84
C PHE A 162 7.57 5.18 0.48
N GLY A 163 8.69 5.12 1.21
CA GLY A 163 8.78 4.46 2.50
C GLY A 163 8.18 5.31 3.63
N ILE A 164 7.15 4.80 4.30
CA ILE A 164 6.51 5.44 5.44
C ILE A 164 6.52 4.45 6.60
N ASP A 165 7.28 4.79 7.64
CA ASP A 165 7.40 3.97 8.86
C ASP A 165 6.62 4.57 10.04
N PRO A 166 6.37 3.77 11.09
CA PRO A 166 5.90 4.29 12.36
C PRO A 166 6.83 5.38 12.90
N PRO A 167 6.31 6.43 13.56
CA PRO A 167 7.06 7.64 13.92
C PRO A 167 8.33 7.41 14.78
N PHE A 168 8.46 6.29 15.47
CA PHE A 168 9.61 5.96 16.33
C PHE A 168 10.62 4.97 15.72
N SER A 169 10.50 4.65 14.42
CA SER A 169 11.38 3.69 13.72
C SER A 169 12.81 4.19 13.47
N ARG A 170 13.14 5.46 13.78
CA ARG A 170 14.53 5.92 13.75
C ARG A 170 15.27 5.43 14.99
N LYS A 171 16.07 4.38 14.85
CA LYS A 171 17.27 4.22 15.70
C LYS A 171 18.10 5.50 15.53
N GLN A 172 18.06 6.39 16.52
CA GLN A 172 19.12 7.38 16.68
C GLN A 172 20.39 6.58 16.97
N ASN A 173 21.26 6.45 15.98
CA ASN A 173 22.65 6.09 16.21
C ASN A 173 23.25 7.24 17.02
N PHE A 174 23.18 7.15 18.34
CA PHE A 174 24.06 7.91 19.20
C PHE A 174 25.46 7.32 19.02
N HIS A 175 26.26 7.96 18.16
CA HIS A 175 27.70 7.86 18.28
C HIS A 175 28.10 8.74 19.46
N ILE A 176 28.37 8.09 20.59
CA ILE A 176 29.25 8.63 21.64
C ILE A 176 30.68 8.37 21.19
#